data_AF-A0A352FH85-F1
#
_entry.id   AF-A0A352FH85-F1
#
_cell.length_a   1.000
_cell.length_b   1.000
_cell.length_c   1.000
_cell.angle_alpha   90.00
_cell.angle_beta   90.00
_cell.angle_gamma   90.00
#
_symmetry.space_group_name_H-M   'P 1'
#
loop_
_entity.id
_entity.type
_entity.pdbx_description
1 polymer ?
#
loop_
_entity_poly.entity_id
_entity_poly.type
_entity_poly.pdbx_seq_one_letter_code
_entity_poly.pdbx_strand_id
1 'polypeptide(L)'
;MQPGSATITFTQVTAPGTTTMAPIDPNTAGTLPGGYAIAGTSLAFQLNTTASVSPPIDVCFNVTTVNDETAFNNLRILHGEGGNLLDRTTTHNFATRTLCARTTSLSPFLVTPATMNPIDGADYFVTEHYRDFLSREPDAGGLAFWIGNITSCGTDQQCLEVKRINTSAAYFLSIEFQQTGYLVERIYKTAYGNAPGSSTLGGAHQLQVPVVRLNEFLPDTQQVSQGVVVGQSSWETVLENNKQAFTLDFVKRSRFAAAYPMSLTPTQFVNQFFANAEVPASGADYTATIEEFGGAANSADVAARARALRHVAENSTLAQLESNRAFVLMQFFGYLRRDPNSGQDSDYTGFDFWLGKLNQFNGNFINAEMVKAFISSAEYRRRFQP
;
A
#
# COMPACT_ATOMS: atom_id res chain seq x y z
N MET A 1 -6.13 -31.63 -21.44
CA MET A 1 -5.98 -31.17 -20.05
C MET A 1 -7.35 -30.82 -19.54
N GLN A 2 -7.73 -31.30 -18.35
CA GLN A 2 -8.98 -30.89 -17.72
C GLN A 2 -8.89 -29.38 -17.46
N PRO A 3 -9.91 -28.57 -17.82
CA PRO A 3 -9.88 -27.14 -17.52
C PRO A 3 -9.80 -26.98 -16.00
N GLY A 4 -8.80 -26.24 -15.52
CA GLY A 4 -8.78 -25.79 -14.14
C GLY A 4 -10.08 -25.06 -13.85
N SER A 5 -10.79 -25.43 -12.79
CA SER A 5 -11.98 -24.68 -12.37
C SER A 5 -11.53 -23.27 -11.96
N ALA A 6 -12.25 -22.24 -12.39
CA ALA A 6 -12.07 -20.88 -11.89
C ALA A 6 -13.15 -20.52 -10.87
N THR A 7 -12.78 -19.76 -9.85
CA THR A 7 -13.70 -19.07 -8.95
C THR A 7 -13.57 -17.58 -9.20
N ILE A 8 -14.70 -16.91 -9.43
CA ILE A 8 -14.77 -15.48 -9.74
C ILE A 8 -15.57 -14.81 -8.63
N THR A 9 -14.95 -13.87 -7.92
CA THR A 9 -15.58 -13.15 -6.81
C THR A 9 -15.66 -11.67 -7.16
N PHE A 10 -16.88 -11.13 -7.16
CA PHE A 10 -17.14 -9.71 -7.38
C PHE A 10 -17.21 -9.01 -6.03
N THR A 11 -16.45 -7.93 -5.83
CA THR A 11 -16.52 -7.13 -4.60
C THR A 11 -17.91 -6.52 -4.42
N GLN A 12 -18.49 -6.00 -5.51
CA GLN A 12 -19.85 -5.46 -5.51
C GLN A 12 -20.54 -5.76 -6.84
N VAL A 13 -21.76 -6.29 -6.76
CA VAL A 13 -22.66 -6.49 -7.89
C VAL A 13 -23.79 -5.46 -7.80
N THR A 14 -23.83 -4.52 -8.73
CA THR A 14 -24.85 -3.47 -8.79
C THR A 14 -26.06 -3.87 -9.63
N ALA A 15 -25.90 -4.85 -10.53
CA ALA A 15 -27.00 -5.50 -11.22
C ALA A 15 -26.66 -6.98 -11.49
N PRO A 16 -27.61 -7.91 -11.28
CA PRO A 16 -27.35 -9.33 -11.48
C PRO A 16 -27.13 -9.66 -12.96
N GLY A 17 -26.43 -10.76 -13.21
CA GLY A 17 -26.19 -11.26 -14.56
C GLY A 17 -25.58 -12.65 -14.53
N THR A 18 -25.12 -13.11 -15.68
CA THR A 18 -24.51 -14.43 -15.88
C THR A 18 -23.03 -14.27 -16.18
N THR A 19 -22.20 -15.08 -15.54
CA THR A 19 -20.77 -15.18 -15.82
C THR A 19 -20.47 -16.47 -16.55
N THR A 20 -19.67 -16.40 -17.62
CA THR A 20 -19.27 -17.56 -18.41
C THR A 20 -17.75 -17.67 -18.46
N MET A 21 -17.28 -18.90 -18.64
CA MET A 21 -15.87 -19.23 -18.81
C MET A 21 -15.75 -20.24 -19.95
N ALA A 22 -14.90 -19.94 -20.93
CA ALA A 22 -14.63 -20.82 -22.06
C ALA A 22 -13.12 -20.98 -22.25
N PRO A 23 -12.58 -22.21 -22.37
CA PRO A 23 -11.17 -22.40 -22.75
C PRO A 23 -10.89 -21.82 -24.13
N ILE A 24 -9.71 -21.22 -24.31
CA ILE A 24 -9.22 -20.69 -25.58
C ILE A 24 -7.78 -21.17 -25.84
N ASP A 25 -7.29 -21.01 -27.06
CA ASP A 25 -5.86 -21.22 -27.37
C ASP A 25 -5.03 -20.15 -26.64
N PRO A 26 -4.01 -20.52 -25.83
CA PRO A 26 -3.09 -19.57 -25.21
C PRO A 26 -2.52 -18.51 -26.16
N ASN A 27 -2.28 -18.86 -27.43
CA ASN A 27 -1.75 -17.94 -28.44
C ASN A 27 -2.76 -16.88 -28.89
N THR A 28 -4.04 -17.05 -28.58
CA THR A 28 -5.11 -16.08 -28.91
C THR A 28 -5.48 -15.16 -27.75
N ALA A 29 -4.86 -15.33 -26.57
CA ALA A 29 -5.23 -14.59 -25.36
C ALA A 29 -4.82 -13.11 -25.41
N GLY A 30 -3.82 -12.73 -26.21
CA GLY A 30 -3.33 -11.37 -26.37
C GLY A 30 -1.82 -11.31 -26.59
N THR A 31 -1.28 -10.10 -26.66
CA THR A 31 0.17 -9.88 -26.81
C THR A 31 0.91 -10.18 -25.51
N LEU A 32 1.80 -11.17 -25.53
CA LEU A 32 2.57 -11.57 -24.35
C LEU A 32 3.70 -10.55 -24.05
N PRO A 33 3.81 -10.04 -22.82
CA PRO A 33 4.94 -9.20 -22.43
C PRO A 33 6.24 -10.01 -22.32
N GLY A 34 7.39 -9.33 -22.39
CA GLY A 34 8.68 -9.95 -22.14
C GLY A 34 8.79 -10.50 -20.71
N GLY A 35 9.54 -11.59 -20.53
CA GLY A 35 9.69 -12.24 -19.22
C GLY A 35 8.64 -13.30 -18.91
N TYR A 36 7.84 -13.70 -19.91
CA TYR A 36 6.88 -14.78 -19.83
C TYR A 36 7.02 -15.67 -21.07
N ALA A 37 6.61 -16.93 -20.97
CA ALA A 37 6.60 -17.85 -22.10
C ALA A 37 5.31 -18.68 -22.08
N ILE A 38 4.69 -18.86 -23.25
CA ILE A 38 3.62 -19.84 -23.44
C ILE A 38 4.29 -21.21 -23.56
N ALA A 39 4.00 -22.10 -22.61
CA ALA A 39 4.48 -23.47 -22.57
C ALA A 39 3.32 -24.44 -22.83
N GLY A 40 3.61 -25.73 -23.05
CA GLY A 40 2.57 -26.75 -23.24
C GLY A 40 1.63 -26.91 -22.03
N THR A 41 2.04 -26.44 -20.85
CA THR A 41 1.24 -26.43 -19.61
C THR A 41 0.42 -25.14 -19.42
N SER A 42 0.57 -24.15 -20.31
CA SER A 42 -0.17 -22.90 -20.19
C SER A 42 -1.66 -23.11 -20.45
N LEU A 43 -2.49 -22.43 -19.67
CA LEU A 43 -3.95 -22.51 -19.76
C LEU A 43 -4.49 -21.13 -20.09
N ALA A 44 -5.46 -21.03 -20.99
CA ALA A 44 -6.11 -19.77 -21.27
C ALA A 44 -7.63 -19.91 -21.31
N PHE A 45 -8.31 -18.87 -20.81
CA PHE A 45 -9.76 -18.84 -20.70
C PHE A 45 -10.30 -17.46 -21.06
N GLN A 46 -11.37 -17.43 -21.86
CA GLN A 46 -12.21 -16.25 -22.01
C GLN A 46 -13.24 -16.23 -20.86
N LEU A 47 -13.21 -15.18 -20.05
CA LEU A 47 -14.20 -14.94 -19.00
C LEU A 47 -15.06 -13.73 -19.40
N ASN A 48 -16.39 -13.88 -19.33
CA ASN A 48 -17.34 -12.81 -19.61
C ASN A 48 -18.38 -12.71 -18.48
N THR A 49 -18.94 -11.53 -18.25
CA THR A 49 -20.12 -11.37 -17.39
C THR A 49 -21.10 -10.37 -17.97
N THR A 50 -22.40 -10.62 -17.79
CA THR A 50 -23.46 -9.64 -18.06
C THR A 50 -23.89 -8.87 -16.82
N ALA A 51 -23.32 -9.20 -15.65
CA ALA A 51 -23.58 -8.48 -14.41
C ALA A 51 -22.91 -7.09 -14.45
N SER A 52 -23.59 -6.10 -13.86
CA SER A 52 -22.96 -4.81 -13.57
C SER A 52 -22.22 -4.92 -12.25
N VAL A 53 -20.91 -4.64 -12.26
CA VAL A 53 -20.03 -4.85 -11.10
C VAL A 53 -19.15 -3.63 -10.87
N SER A 54 -18.78 -3.40 -9.60
CA SER A 54 -17.72 -2.45 -9.26
C SER A 54 -16.42 -3.21 -8.98
N PRO A 55 -15.29 -2.81 -9.59
CA PRO A 55 -13.99 -3.36 -9.25
C PRO A 55 -13.66 -3.25 -7.75
N PRO A 56 -12.75 -4.09 -7.22
CA PRO A 56 -12.02 -5.14 -7.93
C PRO A 56 -12.81 -6.45 -8.12
N ILE A 57 -12.32 -7.29 -9.03
CA ILE A 57 -12.77 -8.67 -9.28
C ILE A 57 -11.61 -9.60 -8.95
N ASP A 58 -11.83 -10.59 -8.10
CA ASP A 58 -10.84 -11.63 -7.80
C ASP A 58 -11.13 -12.87 -8.65
N VAL A 59 -10.13 -13.30 -9.43
CA VAL A 59 -10.21 -14.46 -10.32
C VAL A 59 -9.18 -15.48 -9.89
N CYS A 60 -9.64 -16.63 -9.42
CA CYS A 60 -8.78 -17.70 -8.91
C CYS A 60 -8.89 -18.96 -9.76
N PHE A 61 -7.79 -19.44 -10.31
CA PHE A 61 -7.70 -20.69 -11.05
C PHE A 61 -7.15 -21.81 -10.18
N ASN A 62 -7.75 -22.99 -10.28
CA ASN A 62 -7.20 -24.20 -9.71
C ASN A 62 -6.31 -24.92 -10.73
N VAL A 63 -5.00 -25.02 -10.48
CA VAL A 63 -3.98 -25.53 -11.41
C VAL A 63 -3.41 -26.86 -10.89
N THR A 64 -4.26 -27.88 -10.78
CA THR A 64 -3.90 -29.22 -10.27
C THR A 64 -2.89 -29.99 -11.11
N THR A 65 -2.60 -29.54 -12.32
CA THR A 65 -1.67 -30.22 -13.25
C THR A 65 -0.21 -29.95 -12.94
N VAL A 66 0.11 -28.81 -12.33
CA VAL A 66 1.48 -28.47 -11.91
C VAL A 66 1.65 -28.97 -10.50
N ASN A 67 2.51 -29.98 -10.29
CA ASN A 67 2.69 -30.67 -9.00
C ASN A 67 3.95 -30.27 -8.22
N ASP A 68 4.91 -29.63 -8.86
CA ASP A 68 6.14 -29.13 -8.26
C ASP A 68 5.94 -27.71 -7.68
N GLU A 69 6.42 -27.46 -6.46
CA GLU A 69 6.17 -26.22 -5.72
C GLU A 69 6.88 -25.03 -6.33
N THR A 70 8.14 -25.22 -6.73
CA THR A 70 8.89 -24.20 -7.44
C THR A 70 8.17 -23.85 -8.75
N ALA A 71 7.84 -24.84 -9.58
CA ALA A 71 7.12 -24.60 -10.84
C ALA A 71 5.74 -23.95 -10.65
N PHE A 72 5.03 -24.26 -9.55
CA PHE A 72 3.75 -23.62 -9.24
C PHE A 72 3.94 -22.16 -8.83
N ASN A 73 4.92 -21.87 -7.97
CA ASN A 73 5.24 -20.51 -7.54
C ASN A 73 5.79 -19.65 -8.69
N ASN A 74 6.28 -20.29 -9.76
CA ASN A 74 6.67 -19.65 -11.02
C ASN A 74 5.46 -19.23 -11.89
N LEU A 75 4.26 -19.78 -11.68
CA LEU A 75 3.08 -19.47 -12.49
C LEU A 75 2.59 -18.04 -12.25
N ARG A 76 2.01 -17.44 -13.28
CA ARG A 76 1.38 -16.12 -13.25
C ARG A 76 0.06 -16.16 -13.99
N ILE A 77 -0.86 -15.27 -13.61
CA ILE A 77 -2.10 -15.00 -14.31
C ILE A 77 -1.96 -13.66 -15.02
N LEU A 78 -1.86 -13.74 -16.33
CA LEU A 78 -1.90 -12.57 -17.20
C LEU A 78 -3.34 -12.30 -17.64
N HIS A 79 -3.76 -11.04 -17.63
CA HIS A 79 -5.09 -10.58 -18.00
C HIS A 79 -5.02 -9.72 -19.27
N GLY A 80 -5.96 -9.94 -20.20
CA GLY A 80 -6.04 -9.19 -21.46
C GLY A 80 -6.62 -7.79 -21.28
N GLU A 81 -5.79 -6.76 -21.39
CA GLU A 81 -6.17 -5.36 -21.26
C GLU A 81 -5.77 -4.60 -22.53
N GLY A 82 -6.77 -4.17 -23.32
CA GLY A 82 -6.51 -3.47 -24.59
C GLY A 82 -5.72 -4.28 -25.62
N GLY A 83 -5.81 -5.61 -25.58
CA GLY A 83 -5.07 -6.52 -26.47
C GLY A 83 -3.67 -6.91 -25.98
N ASN A 84 -3.21 -6.35 -24.86
CA ASN A 84 -1.96 -6.73 -24.21
C ASN A 84 -2.25 -7.60 -22.98
N LEU A 85 -1.40 -8.58 -22.71
CA LEU A 85 -1.45 -9.36 -21.49
C LEU A 85 -0.66 -8.64 -20.39
N LEU A 86 -1.26 -8.44 -19.22
CA LEU A 86 -0.63 -7.81 -18.06
C LEU A 86 -0.68 -8.75 -16.85
N ASP A 87 0.40 -8.84 -16.09
CA ASP A 87 0.43 -9.70 -14.91
C ASP A 87 -0.42 -9.11 -13.78
N ARG A 88 -1.46 -9.84 -13.41
CA ARG A 88 -2.42 -9.46 -12.36
C ARG A 88 -2.40 -10.40 -11.18
N THR A 89 -1.42 -11.30 -11.11
CA THR A 89 -1.26 -12.30 -10.04
C THR A 89 -1.20 -11.61 -8.68
N THR A 90 -1.93 -12.14 -7.70
CA THR A 90 -1.96 -11.63 -6.32
C THR A 90 -1.48 -12.66 -5.31
N THR A 91 -1.88 -13.93 -5.47
CA THR A 91 -1.52 -14.98 -4.50
C THR A 91 -1.29 -16.33 -5.16
N HIS A 92 -0.39 -17.08 -4.55
CA HIS A 92 -0.10 -18.48 -4.84
C HIS A 92 -0.43 -19.30 -3.59
N ASN A 93 -1.23 -20.35 -3.75
CA ASN A 93 -1.46 -21.35 -2.71
C ASN A 93 -1.21 -22.73 -3.29
N PHE A 94 0.00 -23.24 -3.06
CA PHE A 94 0.41 -24.56 -3.53
C PHE A 94 -0.41 -25.69 -2.90
N ALA A 95 -0.73 -25.60 -1.61
CA ALA A 95 -1.46 -26.63 -0.88
C ALA A 95 -2.86 -26.88 -1.49
N THR A 96 -3.53 -25.82 -1.95
CA THR A 96 -4.84 -25.92 -2.63
C THR A 96 -4.74 -25.88 -4.15
N ARG A 97 -3.53 -25.72 -4.71
CA ARG A 97 -3.27 -25.48 -6.14
C ARG A 97 -4.03 -24.27 -6.69
N THR A 98 -4.24 -23.24 -5.86
CA THR A 98 -4.99 -22.05 -6.24
C THR A 98 -4.05 -20.91 -6.56
N LEU A 99 -4.21 -20.33 -7.74
CA LEU A 99 -3.53 -19.12 -8.18
C LEU A 99 -4.59 -18.04 -8.38
N CYS A 100 -4.41 -16.85 -7.80
CA CYS A 100 -5.39 -15.77 -7.90
C CYS A 100 -4.81 -14.52 -8.57
N ALA A 101 -5.70 -13.78 -9.23
CA ALA A 101 -5.45 -12.48 -9.80
C ALA A 101 -6.54 -11.50 -9.39
N ARG A 102 -6.20 -10.21 -9.43
CA ARG A 102 -7.13 -9.12 -9.19
C ARG A 102 -7.21 -8.20 -10.39
N THR A 103 -8.40 -7.96 -10.90
CA THR A 103 -8.64 -7.17 -12.12
C THR A 103 -9.82 -6.21 -11.96
N THR A 104 -9.98 -5.31 -12.93
CA THR A 104 -11.12 -4.39 -13.01
C THR A 104 -12.18 -4.82 -14.04
N SER A 105 -11.89 -5.86 -14.82
CA SER A 105 -12.76 -6.42 -15.83
C SER A 105 -12.51 -7.92 -16.01
N LEU A 106 -13.36 -8.57 -16.80
CA LEU A 106 -13.14 -9.93 -17.28
C LEU A 106 -12.84 -9.89 -18.77
N SER A 107 -11.81 -10.62 -19.18
CA SER A 107 -11.39 -10.77 -20.58
C SER A 107 -10.57 -12.07 -20.70
N PRO A 108 -9.80 -12.34 -21.77
CA PRO A 108 -8.88 -13.46 -21.75
C PRO A 108 -7.96 -13.42 -20.51
N PHE A 109 -7.83 -14.56 -19.85
CA PHE A 109 -6.82 -14.83 -18.84
C PHE A 109 -5.90 -15.93 -19.33
N LEU A 110 -4.59 -15.77 -19.10
CA LEU A 110 -3.55 -16.73 -19.41
C LEU A 110 -2.80 -17.10 -18.13
N VAL A 111 -2.82 -18.38 -17.77
CA VAL A 111 -1.97 -18.97 -16.74
C VAL A 111 -0.69 -19.48 -17.41
N THR A 112 0.45 -18.91 -17.05
CA THR A 112 1.73 -19.22 -17.71
C THR A 112 2.91 -18.96 -16.76
N PRO A 113 4.05 -19.64 -16.91
CA PRO A 113 5.22 -19.35 -16.09
C PRO A 113 5.89 -18.02 -16.48
N ALA A 114 6.43 -17.33 -15.48
CA ALA A 114 7.42 -16.27 -15.71
C ALA A 114 8.79 -16.89 -16.03
N THR A 115 9.56 -16.24 -16.89
CA THR A 115 10.94 -16.62 -17.26
C THR A 115 11.99 -15.69 -16.66
N MET A 116 11.55 -14.58 -16.05
CA MET A 116 12.36 -13.61 -15.32
C MET A 116 11.58 -13.15 -14.08
N ASN A 117 12.21 -12.38 -13.20
CA ASN A 117 11.49 -11.78 -12.09
C ASN A 117 10.49 -10.74 -12.64
N PRO A 118 9.17 -10.91 -12.46
CA PRO A 118 8.15 -10.00 -12.97
C PRO A 118 8.37 -8.55 -12.54
N ILE A 119 8.97 -8.32 -11.36
CA ILE A 119 9.24 -6.97 -10.86
C ILE A 119 10.19 -6.16 -11.74
N ASP A 120 10.93 -6.81 -12.64
CA ASP A 120 11.78 -6.16 -13.63
C ASP A 120 10.94 -5.53 -14.77
N GLY A 121 9.75 -6.07 -15.06
CA GLY A 121 8.78 -5.49 -15.99
C GLY A 121 8.18 -4.20 -15.45
N ALA A 122 8.07 -3.17 -16.29
CA ALA A 122 7.55 -1.86 -15.88
C ALA A 122 6.07 -1.92 -15.47
N ASP A 123 5.26 -2.75 -16.14
CA ASP A 123 3.84 -2.92 -15.86
C ASP A 123 3.59 -3.54 -14.48
N TYR A 124 4.27 -4.65 -14.19
CA TYR A 124 4.14 -5.33 -12.91
C TYR A 124 4.77 -4.50 -11.78
N PHE A 125 5.92 -3.86 -12.03
CA PHE A 125 6.52 -2.92 -11.07
C PHE A 125 5.53 -1.82 -10.65
N VAL A 126 4.92 -1.14 -11.61
CA VAL A 126 3.94 -0.08 -11.34
C VAL A 126 2.70 -0.65 -10.63
N THR A 127 2.19 -1.80 -11.08
CA THR A 127 1.03 -2.47 -10.47
C THR A 127 1.28 -2.80 -8.99
N GLU A 128 2.45 -3.35 -8.65
CA GLU A 128 2.81 -3.64 -7.27
C GLU A 128 2.96 -2.37 -6.43
N HIS A 129 3.37 -1.23 -7.01
CA HIS A 129 3.41 0.03 -6.28
C HIS A 129 2.01 0.56 -5.93
N TYR A 130 1.05 0.44 -6.85
CA TYR A 130 -0.34 0.75 -6.56
C TYR A 130 -0.90 -0.15 -5.44
N ARG A 131 -0.58 -1.44 -5.45
CA ARG A 131 -1.04 -2.39 -4.43
C ARG A 131 -0.39 -2.15 -3.07
N ASP A 132 0.94 -2.06 -3.04
CA ASP A 132 1.71 -1.95 -1.81
C ASP A 132 1.53 -0.60 -1.10
N PHE A 133 1.42 0.49 -1.87
CA PHE A 133 1.36 1.84 -1.32
C PHE A 133 -0.05 2.41 -1.28
N LEU A 134 -0.89 2.12 -2.27
CA LEU A 134 -2.22 2.74 -2.41
C LEU A 134 -3.38 1.78 -2.10
N SER A 135 -3.09 0.49 -1.88
CA SER A 135 -4.10 -0.55 -1.59
C SER A 135 -5.18 -0.69 -2.67
N ARG A 136 -4.84 -0.42 -3.94
CA ARG A 136 -5.76 -0.54 -5.08
C ARG A 136 -5.05 -1.02 -6.33
N GLU A 137 -5.82 -1.47 -7.32
CA GLU A 137 -5.31 -1.65 -8.69
C GLU A 137 -5.10 -0.28 -9.36
N PRO A 138 -4.14 -0.19 -10.30
CA PRO A 138 -3.99 1.01 -11.10
C PRO A 138 -5.23 1.23 -11.99
N ASP A 139 -5.61 2.48 -12.16
CA ASP A 139 -6.47 2.87 -13.27
C ASP A 139 -5.68 2.89 -14.59
N ALA A 140 -6.37 2.75 -15.73
CA ALA A 140 -5.71 2.62 -17.03
C ALA A 140 -4.82 3.83 -17.39
N GLY A 141 -5.25 5.04 -17.04
CA GLY A 141 -4.50 6.27 -17.31
C GLY A 141 -3.23 6.37 -16.47
N GLY A 142 -3.34 6.14 -15.17
CA GLY A 142 -2.21 6.11 -14.24
C GLY A 142 -1.20 5.03 -14.60
N LEU A 143 -1.66 3.81 -14.93
CA LEU A 143 -0.78 2.72 -15.36
C LEU A 143 0.03 3.10 -16.59
N ALA A 144 -0.65 3.60 -17.64
CA ALA A 144 0.00 4.00 -18.88
C ALA A 144 1.01 5.13 -18.66
N PHE A 145 0.67 6.11 -17.81
CA PHE A 145 1.57 7.21 -17.46
C PHE A 145 2.86 6.72 -16.80
N TRP A 146 2.77 5.90 -15.76
CA TRP A 146 3.95 5.43 -15.01
C TRP A 146 4.80 4.42 -15.79
N ILE A 147 4.17 3.54 -16.58
CA ILE A 147 4.90 2.69 -17.53
C ILE A 147 5.65 3.57 -18.52
N GLY A 148 4.96 4.51 -19.15
CA GLY A 148 5.54 5.43 -20.14
C GLY A 148 6.73 6.23 -19.57
N ASN A 149 6.65 6.65 -18.30
CA ASN A 149 7.74 7.34 -17.61
C ASN A 149 9.02 6.48 -17.49
N ILE A 150 8.89 5.17 -17.31
CA ILE A 150 10.02 4.24 -17.25
C ILE A 150 10.48 3.88 -18.67
N THR A 151 9.57 3.48 -19.54
CA THR A 151 9.90 2.96 -20.88
C THR A 151 10.38 4.04 -21.84
N SER A 152 10.18 5.33 -21.54
CA SER A 152 10.74 6.43 -22.33
C SER A 152 12.27 6.40 -22.45
N CYS A 153 12.95 5.66 -21.57
CA CYS A 153 14.40 5.46 -21.60
C CYS A 153 14.89 4.49 -22.69
N GLY A 154 14.01 3.73 -23.34
CA GLY A 154 14.42 2.68 -24.28
C GLY A 154 15.32 1.64 -23.60
N THR A 155 16.55 1.47 -24.11
CA THR A 155 17.53 0.50 -23.59
C THR A 155 18.58 1.11 -22.65
N ASP A 156 18.54 2.40 -22.38
CA ASP A 156 19.48 3.09 -21.46
C ASP A 156 19.24 2.64 -20.02
N GLN A 157 20.15 1.80 -19.51
CA GLN A 157 20.05 1.22 -18.17
C GLN A 157 20.15 2.24 -17.05
N GLN A 158 20.94 3.30 -17.22
CA GLN A 158 21.07 4.34 -16.20
C GLN A 158 19.80 5.17 -16.13
N CYS A 159 19.23 5.52 -17.29
CA CYS A 159 17.93 6.19 -17.35
C CYS A 159 16.83 5.32 -16.71
N LEU A 160 16.77 4.02 -17.05
CA LEU A 160 15.79 3.08 -16.50
C LEU A 160 15.90 2.98 -14.97
N GLU A 161 17.10 2.86 -14.42
CA GLU A 161 17.32 2.81 -12.97
C GLU A 161 16.78 4.08 -12.30
N VAL A 162 17.18 5.26 -12.79
CA VAL A 162 16.74 6.55 -12.23
C VAL A 162 15.23 6.72 -12.33
N LYS A 163 14.62 6.37 -13.47
CA LYS A 163 13.16 6.44 -13.64
C LYS A 163 12.43 5.48 -12.72
N ARG A 164 12.92 4.26 -12.51
CA ARG A 164 12.32 3.32 -11.56
C ARG A 164 12.38 3.85 -10.12
N ILE A 165 13.51 4.40 -9.69
CA ILE A 165 13.66 5.04 -8.37
C ILE A 165 12.66 6.19 -8.23
N ASN A 166 12.60 7.09 -9.20
CA ASN A 166 11.73 8.27 -9.13
C ASN A 166 10.24 7.92 -9.22
N THR A 167 9.85 7.01 -10.12
CA THR A 167 8.48 6.48 -10.19
C THR A 167 8.09 5.88 -8.85
N SER A 168 8.98 5.09 -8.25
CA SER A 168 8.73 4.43 -6.98
C SER A 168 8.51 5.43 -5.84
N ALA A 169 9.43 6.40 -5.70
CA ALA A 169 9.34 7.44 -4.70
C ALA A 169 8.09 8.33 -4.86
N ALA A 170 7.64 8.55 -6.10
CA ALA A 170 6.49 9.40 -6.40
C ALA A 170 5.18 8.91 -5.76
N TYR A 171 5.04 7.61 -5.47
CA TYR A 171 3.87 7.09 -4.75
C TYR A 171 3.79 7.66 -3.34
N PHE A 172 4.90 7.71 -2.60
CA PHE A 172 4.94 8.33 -1.27
C PHE A 172 4.69 9.85 -1.31
N LEU A 173 5.09 10.51 -2.40
CA LEU A 173 4.90 11.94 -2.58
C LEU A 173 3.51 12.30 -3.11
N SER A 174 2.74 11.31 -3.58
CA SER A 174 1.41 11.52 -4.12
C SER A 174 0.45 12.05 -3.05
N ILE A 175 -0.51 12.87 -3.48
CA ILE A 175 -1.60 13.34 -2.60
C ILE A 175 -2.29 12.15 -1.93
N GLU A 176 -2.51 11.07 -2.69
CA GLU A 176 -3.18 9.87 -2.21
C GLU A 176 -2.45 9.28 -0.99
N PHE A 177 -1.14 9.06 -1.08
CA PHE A 177 -0.38 8.51 0.05
C PHE A 177 -0.17 9.52 1.19
N GLN A 178 0.05 10.79 0.86
CA GLN A 178 0.20 11.88 1.85
C GLN A 178 -1.04 12.05 2.75
N GLN A 179 -2.23 11.81 2.17
CA GLN A 179 -3.51 11.98 2.84
C GLN A 179 -4.11 10.66 3.36
N THR A 180 -3.48 9.51 3.09
CA THR A 180 -3.89 8.19 3.57
C THR A 180 -2.81 7.61 4.49
N GLY A 181 -1.81 6.92 3.95
CA GLY A 181 -0.76 6.24 4.72
C GLY A 181 -0.02 7.17 5.68
N TYR A 182 0.46 8.34 5.22
CA TYR A 182 1.11 9.28 6.13
C TYR A 182 0.16 9.93 7.15
N LEU A 183 -1.12 10.07 6.81
CA LEU A 183 -2.09 10.53 7.80
C LEU A 183 -2.32 9.48 8.89
N VAL A 184 -2.39 8.19 8.53
CA VAL A 184 -2.50 7.09 9.50
C VAL A 184 -1.31 7.10 10.44
N GLU A 185 -0.08 7.16 9.91
CA GLU A 185 1.14 7.24 10.73
C GLU A 185 1.07 8.41 11.72
N ARG A 186 0.71 9.62 11.24
CA ARG A 186 0.56 10.80 12.11
C ARG A 186 -0.57 10.68 13.12
N ILE A 187 -1.66 9.99 12.81
CA ILE A 187 -2.74 9.72 13.77
C ILE A 187 -2.22 8.86 14.93
N TYR A 188 -1.39 7.85 14.65
CA TYR A 188 -0.73 7.07 15.70
C TYR A 188 0.28 7.90 16.49
N LYS A 189 1.09 8.74 15.82
CA LYS A 189 2.01 9.67 16.49
C LYS A 189 1.26 10.63 17.41
N THR A 190 0.17 11.26 16.96
CA THR A 190 -0.64 12.16 17.79
C THR A 190 -1.27 11.42 18.98
N ALA A 191 -1.78 10.20 18.77
CA ALA A 191 -2.48 9.46 19.81
C ALA A 191 -1.55 8.76 20.83
N TYR A 192 -0.32 8.42 20.47
CA TYR A 192 0.54 7.61 21.34
C TYR A 192 1.99 8.07 21.42
N GLY A 193 2.38 9.11 20.68
CA GLY A 193 3.75 9.60 20.62
C GLY A 193 4.68 8.62 19.90
N ASN A 194 5.89 8.49 20.44
CA ASN A 194 6.91 7.58 19.93
C ASN A 194 6.96 6.27 20.73
N ALA A 195 7.51 5.23 20.11
CA ALA A 195 7.94 4.02 20.82
C ALA A 195 9.46 4.03 21.04
N PRO A 196 9.97 3.44 22.14
CA PRO A 196 11.39 3.18 22.29
C PRO A 196 11.83 2.05 21.34
N GLY A 197 12.93 2.25 20.65
CA GLY A 197 13.62 1.25 19.83
C GLY A 197 15.07 1.10 20.28
N SER A 198 15.62 -0.11 20.18
CA SER A 198 17.05 -0.36 20.40
C SER A 198 17.80 -0.34 19.07
N SER A 199 19.01 0.21 19.05
CA SER A 199 19.93 0.13 17.91
C SER A 199 21.33 -0.20 18.40
N THR A 200 22.09 -0.89 17.56
CA THR A 200 23.51 -1.18 17.78
C THR A 200 24.41 -0.38 16.83
N LEU A 201 23.84 0.48 15.99
CA LEU A 201 24.60 1.35 15.07
C LEU A 201 25.51 2.29 15.87
N GLY A 202 26.82 2.18 15.65
CA GLY A 202 27.80 2.99 16.40
C GLY A 202 27.86 2.68 17.90
N GLY A 203 27.27 1.58 18.35
CA GLY A 203 27.14 1.19 19.76
C GLY A 203 25.69 1.06 20.22
N ALA A 204 25.47 0.32 21.31
CA ALA A 204 24.13 0.09 21.84
C ALA A 204 23.50 1.38 22.39
N HIS A 205 22.35 1.78 21.85
CA HIS A 205 21.61 2.96 22.30
C HIS A 205 20.09 2.80 22.08
N GLN A 206 19.31 3.73 22.64
CA GLN A 206 17.87 3.82 22.42
C GLN A 206 17.56 4.99 21.47
N LEU A 207 16.61 4.78 20.56
CA LEU A 207 16.07 5.81 19.69
C LEU A 207 14.55 5.83 19.80
N GLN A 208 13.96 6.99 19.52
CA GLN A 208 12.52 7.11 19.38
C GLN A 208 12.14 6.69 17.96
N VAL A 209 11.17 5.80 17.80
CA VAL A 209 10.66 5.33 16.49
C VAL A 209 9.15 5.53 16.39
N PRO A 210 8.58 5.61 15.18
CA PRO A 210 7.13 5.61 15.02
C PRO A 210 6.48 4.43 15.76
N VAL A 211 5.37 4.71 16.45
CA VAL A 211 4.69 3.74 17.32
C VAL A 211 3.82 2.75 16.56
N VAL A 212 3.37 3.11 15.36
CA VAL A 212 2.54 2.23 14.51
C VAL A 212 3.34 1.02 14.01
N ARG A 213 2.69 -0.13 13.91
CA ARG A 213 3.24 -1.38 13.35
C ARG A 213 2.50 -1.77 12.09
N LEU A 214 3.11 -2.62 11.26
CA LEU A 214 2.57 -2.95 9.93
C LEU A 214 1.14 -3.51 10.00
N ASN A 215 0.87 -4.37 11.00
CA ASN A 215 -0.43 -5.00 11.19
C ASN A 215 -1.55 -4.00 11.57
N GLU A 216 -1.19 -2.88 12.20
CA GLU A 216 -2.07 -1.75 12.47
C GLU A 216 -2.19 -0.84 11.23
N PHE A 217 -1.05 -0.56 10.58
CA PHE A 217 -0.94 0.37 9.47
C PHE A 217 -1.73 -0.05 8.23
N LEU A 218 -1.62 -1.31 7.82
CA LEU A 218 -2.23 -1.80 6.57
C LEU A 218 -3.76 -1.69 6.56
N PRO A 219 -4.50 -2.26 7.55
CA PRO A 219 -5.96 -2.15 7.54
C PRO A 219 -6.44 -0.70 7.71
N ASP A 220 -5.74 0.11 8.51
CA ASP A 220 -6.09 1.51 8.73
C ASP A 220 -5.89 2.34 7.46
N THR A 221 -4.79 2.13 6.74
CA THR A 221 -4.54 2.79 5.45
C THR A 221 -5.57 2.36 4.42
N GLN A 222 -5.93 1.07 4.36
CA GLN A 222 -6.97 0.58 3.46
C GLN A 222 -8.34 1.20 3.75
N GLN A 223 -8.69 1.42 5.02
CA GLN A 223 -9.92 2.12 5.39
C GLN A 223 -9.90 3.58 4.89
N VAL A 224 -8.80 4.30 5.08
CA VAL A 224 -8.71 5.71 4.66
C VAL A 224 -8.67 5.85 3.12
N SER A 225 -8.01 4.93 2.42
CA SER A 225 -7.87 4.96 0.95
C SER A 225 -9.04 4.35 0.18
N GLN A 226 -10.03 3.77 0.86
CA GLN A 226 -11.11 3.02 0.22
C GLN A 226 -11.86 3.86 -0.84
N GLY A 227 -11.77 3.44 -2.10
CA GLY A 227 -12.44 4.12 -3.22
C GLY A 227 -11.84 5.47 -3.61
N VAL A 228 -10.69 5.84 -3.05
CA VAL A 228 -10.00 7.09 -3.39
C VAL A 228 -9.18 6.88 -4.66
N VAL A 229 -9.47 7.67 -5.69
CA VAL A 229 -8.63 7.82 -6.88
C VAL A 229 -8.51 9.30 -7.17
N VAL A 230 -7.34 9.87 -6.87
CA VAL A 230 -7.12 11.31 -7.02
C VAL A 230 -7.37 11.74 -8.48
N GLY A 231 -8.17 12.79 -8.67
CA GLY A 231 -8.54 13.32 -9.98
C GLY A 231 -9.82 12.72 -10.59
N GLN A 232 -10.41 11.67 -10.00
CA GLN A 232 -11.75 11.23 -10.37
C GLN A 232 -12.83 12.10 -9.73
N SER A 233 -14.04 12.14 -10.31
CA SER A 233 -15.12 12.97 -9.77
C SER A 233 -15.42 12.66 -8.30
N SER A 234 -15.46 13.70 -7.45
CA SER A 234 -15.78 13.62 -6.01
C SER A 234 -14.76 12.88 -5.13
N TRP A 235 -13.53 12.65 -5.60
CA TRP A 235 -12.51 11.94 -4.82
C TRP A 235 -12.19 12.62 -3.49
N GLU A 236 -12.24 13.96 -3.42
CA GLU A 236 -12.02 14.73 -2.20
C GLU A 236 -13.09 14.43 -1.15
N THR A 237 -14.36 14.36 -1.56
CA THR A 237 -15.48 14.03 -0.68
C THR A 237 -15.38 12.60 -0.16
N VAL A 238 -14.97 11.64 -1.01
CA VAL A 238 -14.74 10.25 -0.60
C VAL A 238 -13.63 10.19 0.46
N LEU A 239 -12.48 10.83 0.19
CA LEU A 239 -11.36 10.88 1.12
C LEU A 239 -11.76 11.54 2.44
N GLU A 240 -12.48 12.65 2.40
CA GLU A 240 -12.95 13.36 3.59
C GLU A 240 -13.85 12.47 4.45
N ASN A 241 -14.82 11.79 3.84
CA ASN A 241 -15.71 10.86 4.54
C ASN A 241 -14.92 9.70 5.17
N ASN A 242 -13.95 9.14 4.44
CA ASN A 242 -13.11 8.05 4.95
C ASN A 242 -12.28 8.48 6.16
N LYS A 243 -11.68 9.68 6.14
CA LYS A 243 -10.92 10.23 7.26
C LYS A 243 -11.79 10.44 8.51
N GLN A 244 -12.99 10.98 8.33
CA GLN A 244 -13.95 11.14 9.43
C GLN A 244 -14.36 9.79 10.02
N ALA A 245 -14.71 8.82 9.17
CA ALA A 245 -15.08 7.47 9.63
C ALA A 245 -13.93 6.79 10.38
N PHE A 246 -12.72 6.82 9.81
CA PHE A 246 -11.52 6.24 10.41
C PHE A 246 -11.23 6.84 11.79
N THR A 247 -11.18 8.16 11.91
CA THR A 247 -10.88 8.82 13.19
C THR A 247 -11.97 8.59 14.23
N LEU A 248 -13.24 8.54 13.82
CA LEU A 248 -14.35 8.19 14.70
C LEU A 248 -14.25 6.76 15.24
N ASP A 249 -13.83 5.81 14.41
CA ASP A 249 -13.60 4.43 14.84
C ASP A 249 -12.35 4.29 15.70
N PHE A 250 -11.28 5.01 15.34
CA PHE A 250 -9.99 4.99 16.04
C PHE A 250 -10.14 5.42 17.51
N VAL A 251 -10.86 6.51 17.79
CA VAL A 251 -11.04 7.01 19.16
C VAL A 251 -11.92 6.13 20.05
N LYS A 252 -12.64 5.15 19.45
CA LYS A 252 -13.43 4.14 20.17
C LYS A 252 -12.62 2.90 20.53
N ARG A 253 -11.41 2.73 19.99
CA ARG A 253 -10.55 1.57 20.28
C ARG A 253 -10.20 1.51 21.75
N SER A 254 -10.10 0.31 22.31
CA SER A 254 -9.77 0.09 23.72
C SER A 254 -8.44 0.74 24.12
N ARG A 255 -7.41 0.62 23.26
CA ARG A 255 -6.09 1.26 23.46
C ARG A 255 -6.21 2.78 23.59
N PHE A 256 -7.04 3.42 22.78
CA PHE A 256 -7.28 4.86 22.84
C PHE A 256 -8.08 5.24 24.09
N ALA A 257 -9.17 4.53 24.37
CA ALA A 257 -10.01 4.80 25.55
C ALA A 257 -9.22 4.63 26.88
N ALA A 258 -8.27 3.68 26.93
CA ALA A 258 -7.39 3.48 28.06
C ALA A 258 -6.36 4.62 28.23
N ALA A 259 -5.79 5.13 27.13
CA ALA A 259 -4.86 6.26 27.15
C ALA A 259 -5.56 7.59 27.51
N TYR A 260 -6.85 7.72 27.16
CA TYR A 260 -7.61 8.96 27.28
C TYR A 260 -8.95 8.78 28.00
N PRO A 261 -8.96 8.79 29.35
CA PRO A 261 -10.20 8.72 30.14
C PRO A 261 -11.20 9.82 29.75
N MET A 262 -12.49 9.50 29.69
CA MET A 262 -13.56 10.47 29.37
C MET A 262 -13.69 11.60 30.40
N SER A 263 -13.13 11.43 31.60
CA SER A 263 -13.09 12.44 32.65
C SER A 263 -12.06 13.56 32.44
N LEU A 264 -11.14 13.43 31.47
CA LEU A 264 -10.19 14.51 31.17
C LEU A 264 -10.93 15.76 30.69
N THR A 265 -10.47 16.94 31.10
CA THR A 265 -10.94 18.19 30.49
C THR A 265 -10.50 18.28 29.03
N PRO A 266 -11.19 19.05 28.17
CA PRO A 266 -10.74 19.27 26.79
C PRO A 266 -9.28 19.74 26.70
N THR A 267 -8.86 20.68 27.55
CA THR A 267 -7.49 21.16 27.60
C THR A 267 -6.49 20.06 27.96
N GLN A 268 -6.78 19.23 28.98
CA GLN A 268 -5.91 18.12 29.34
C GLN A 268 -5.78 17.11 28.20
N PHE A 269 -6.89 16.79 27.55
CA PHE A 269 -6.94 15.87 26.41
C PHE A 269 -6.13 16.41 25.22
N VAL A 270 -6.35 17.66 24.81
CA VAL A 270 -5.64 18.29 23.69
C VAL A 270 -4.15 18.49 23.98
N ASN A 271 -3.77 18.83 25.21
CA ASN A 271 -2.37 18.96 25.60
C ASN A 271 -1.57 17.67 25.38
N GLN A 272 -2.17 16.50 25.62
CA GLN A 272 -1.52 15.22 25.37
C GLN A 272 -1.24 15.01 23.87
N PHE A 273 -2.16 15.41 22.99
CA PHE A 273 -1.96 15.33 21.54
C PHE A 273 -0.85 16.24 21.05
N PHE A 274 -0.83 17.50 21.48
CA PHE A 274 0.23 18.43 21.11
C PHE A 274 1.60 18.01 21.66
N ALA A 275 1.64 17.47 22.88
CA ALA A 275 2.87 16.90 23.46
C ALA A 275 3.36 15.68 22.66
N ASN A 276 2.47 14.74 22.35
CA ASN A 276 2.78 13.57 21.54
C ASN A 276 3.23 13.94 20.12
N ALA A 277 2.59 14.93 19.51
CA ALA A 277 2.92 15.43 18.17
C ALA A 277 4.19 16.30 18.14
N GLU A 278 4.76 16.63 19.31
CA GLU A 278 5.90 17.54 19.44
C GLU A 278 5.64 18.92 18.80
N VAL A 279 4.36 19.35 18.80
CA VAL A 279 3.91 20.67 18.31
C VAL A 279 3.62 21.57 19.51
N PRO A 280 4.02 22.86 19.49
CA PRO A 280 3.71 23.78 20.59
C PRO A 280 2.20 23.88 20.85
N ALA A 281 1.78 23.67 22.11
CA ALA A 281 0.40 23.81 22.57
C ALA A 281 0.00 25.30 22.72
N SER A 282 0.03 26.05 21.61
CA SER A 282 -0.20 27.48 21.56
C SER A 282 -0.67 27.94 20.17
N GLY A 283 -1.25 29.14 20.09
CA GLY A 283 -1.68 29.72 18.83
C GLY A 283 -3.08 29.28 18.38
N ALA A 284 -3.43 29.61 17.14
CA ALA A 284 -4.79 29.42 16.61
C ALA A 284 -5.18 27.94 16.49
N ASP A 285 -4.30 27.07 15.97
CA ASP A 285 -4.57 25.64 15.81
C ASP A 285 -4.87 24.96 17.15
N TYR A 286 -4.09 25.28 18.19
CA TYR A 286 -4.30 24.75 19.54
C TYR A 286 -5.66 25.20 20.12
N THR A 287 -5.98 26.49 19.99
CA THR A 287 -7.28 27.03 20.43
C THR A 287 -8.44 26.37 19.69
N ALA A 288 -8.36 26.27 18.36
CA ALA A 288 -9.39 25.65 17.54
C ALA A 288 -9.58 24.15 17.88
N THR A 289 -8.50 23.44 18.21
CA THR A 289 -8.59 22.03 18.64
C THR A 289 -9.33 21.88 19.98
N ILE A 290 -9.17 22.82 20.92
CA ILE A 290 -9.94 22.85 22.18
C ILE A 290 -11.41 23.20 21.91
N GLU A 291 -11.66 24.13 21.00
CA GLU A 291 -13.01 24.58 20.63
C GLU A 291 -13.87 23.49 20.00
N GLU A 292 -13.27 22.40 19.49
CA GLU A 292 -13.99 21.20 19.03
C GLU A 292 -14.96 20.63 20.08
N PHE A 293 -14.70 20.90 21.37
CA PHE A 293 -15.50 20.44 22.50
C PHE A 293 -16.58 21.45 22.94
N GLY A 294 -16.69 22.61 22.31
CA GLY A 294 -17.79 23.57 22.54
C GLY A 294 -17.95 24.04 24.00
N GLY A 295 -16.85 24.09 24.77
CA GLY A 295 -16.88 24.47 26.19
C GLY A 295 -17.34 23.37 27.15
N ALA A 296 -17.40 22.10 26.71
CA ALA A 296 -17.72 20.97 27.57
C ALA A 296 -16.74 20.85 28.75
N ALA A 297 -17.25 20.41 29.91
CA ALA A 297 -16.43 20.25 31.12
C ALA A 297 -15.43 19.07 31.03
N ASN A 298 -15.69 18.12 30.12
CA ASN A 298 -14.87 16.93 29.92
C ASN A 298 -14.84 16.54 28.44
N SER A 299 -14.01 15.56 28.12
CA SER A 299 -13.78 15.09 26.76
C SER A 299 -14.70 13.94 26.35
N ALA A 300 -15.84 13.71 27.00
CA ALA A 300 -16.68 12.52 26.74
C ALA A 300 -17.30 12.47 25.32
N ASP A 301 -17.42 13.60 24.62
CA ASP A 301 -17.92 13.66 23.24
C ASP A 301 -16.96 12.95 22.27
N VAL A 302 -17.39 11.80 21.77
CA VAL A 302 -16.63 10.94 20.85
C VAL A 302 -16.37 11.64 19.51
N ALA A 303 -17.32 12.44 19.01
CA ALA A 303 -17.14 13.15 17.75
C ALA A 303 -16.14 14.30 17.90
N ALA A 304 -16.18 15.02 19.03
CA ALA A 304 -15.18 16.05 19.35
C ALA A 304 -13.77 15.46 19.51
N ARG A 305 -13.64 14.29 20.16
CA ARG A 305 -12.35 13.56 20.25
C ARG A 305 -11.77 13.23 18.87
N ALA A 306 -12.61 12.73 17.96
CA ALA A 306 -12.18 12.37 16.61
C ALA A 306 -11.72 13.59 15.82
N ARG A 307 -12.48 14.69 15.86
CA ARG A 307 -12.10 15.95 15.21
C ARG A 307 -10.81 16.53 15.79
N ALA A 308 -10.67 16.57 17.12
CA ALA A 308 -9.46 17.05 17.78
C ALA A 308 -8.21 16.21 17.44
N LEU A 309 -8.32 14.87 17.42
CA LEU A 309 -7.24 13.98 17.00
C LEU A 309 -6.81 14.27 15.56
N ARG A 310 -7.79 14.39 14.66
CA ARG A 310 -7.55 14.65 13.25
C ARG A 310 -6.90 16.02 13.02
N HIS A 311 -7.39 17.05 13.69
CA HIS A 311 -6.88 18.42 13.60
C HIS A 311 -5.37 18.45 13.89
N VAL A 312 -4.92 17.79 14.96
CA VAL A 312 -3.49 17.72 15.30
C VAL A 312 -2.71 16.84 14.31
N ALA A 313 -3.26 15.71 13.88
CA ALA A 313 -2.61 14.81 12.91
C ALA A 313 -2.43 15.41 11.50
N GLU A 314 -3.26 16.39 11.13
CA GLU A 314 -3.16 17.15 9.87
C GLU A 314 -2.36 18.46 10.03
N ASN A 315 -1.82 18.74 11.22
CA ASN A 315 -0.98 19.92 11.45
C ASN A 315 0.28 19.89 10.59
N SER A 316 0.57 20.98 9.89
CA SER A 316 1.71 21.08 8.96
C SER A 316 3.07 20.97 9.66
N THR A 317 3.18 21.43 10.91
CA THR A 317 4.41 21.30 11.71
C THR A 317 4.68 19.84 12.00
N LEU A 318 3.68 19.08 12.46
CA LEU A 318 3.80 17.64 12.67
C LEU A 318 4.17 16.91 11.36
N ALA A 319 3.52 17.25 10.25
CA ALA A 319 3.83 16.66 8.95
C ALA A 319 5.29 16.88 8.53
N GLN A 320 5.84 18.07 8.81
CA GLN A 320 7.25 18.36 8.55
C GLN A 320 8.18 17.57 9.47
N LEU A 321 7.89 17.54 10.78
CA LEU A 321 8.73 16.88 11.80
C LEU A 321 8.82 15.36 11.59
N GLU A 322 7.71 14.71 11.22
CA GLU A 322 7.68 13.25 11.03
C GLU A 322 8.08 12.79 9.62
N SER A 323 8.20 13.71 8.65
CA SER A 323 8.42 13.38 7.23
C SER A 323 9.49 12.30 6.98
N ASN A 324 10.70 12.48 7.50
CA ASN A 324 11.79 11.53 7.30
C ASN A 324 11.58 10.20 8.03
N ARG A 325 11.08 10.23 9.28
CA ARG A 325 10.84 9.02 10.09
C ARG A 325 9.76 8.16 9.46
N ALA A 326 8.67 8.80 9.03
CA ALA A 326 7.60 8.14 8.32
C ALA A 326 8.09 7.60 6.97
N PHE A 327 8.84 8.39 6.18
CA PHE A 327 9.38 7.91 4.89
C PHE A 327 10.24 6.64 5.07
N VAL A 328 11.15 6.62 6.05
CA VAL A 328 11.94 5.42 6.36
C VAL A 328 11.04 4.24 6.75
N LEU A 329 10.06 4.45 7.63
CA LEU A 329 9.13 3.40 8.04
C LEU A 329 8.39 2.79 6.84
N MET A 330 7.94 3.63 5.91
CA MET A 330 7.21 3.18 4.72
C MET A 330 8.06 2.34 3.77
N GLN A 331 9.39 2.47 3.83
CA GLN A 331 10.27 1.58 3.08
C GLN A 331 10.14 0.13 3.58
N PHE A 332 10.11 -0.08 4.90
CA PHE A 332 9.93 -1.40 5.50
C PHE A 332 8.52 -1.92 5.27
N PHE A 333 7.51 -1.07 5.45
CA PHE A 333 6.12 -1.48 5.33
C PHE A 333 5.72 -1.82 3.90
N GLY A 334 6.03 -0.96 2.94
CA GLY A 334 5.56 -1.16 1.57
C GLY A 334 6.46 -2.09 0.76
N TYR A 335 7.79 -1.95 0.81
CA TYR A 335 8.67 -2.86 0.04
C TYR A 335 8.91 -4.18 0.77
N LEU A 336 9.21 -4.17 2.06
CA LEU A 336 9.62 -5.39 2.76
C LEU A 336 8.46 -6.12 3.42
N ARG A 337 7.30 -5.48 3.54
CA ARG A 337 6.07 -6.04 4.15
C ARG A 337 6.34 -6.56 5.57
N ARG A 338 7.14 -5.83 6.36
CA ARG A 338 7.44 -6.16 7.76
C ARG A 338 7.74 -4.93 8.61
N ASP A 339 7.74 -5.10 9.94
CA ASP A 339 8.23 -4.07 10.87
C ASP A 339 9.77 -3.96 10.81
N PRO A 340 10.36 -2.77 11.07
CA PRO A 340 11.81 -2.59 10.95
C PRO A 340 12.66 -3.48 11.86
N ASN A 341 12.09 -3.98 12.97
CA ASN A 341 12.74 -4.85 13.96
C ASN A 341 12.22 -6.30 13.92
N SER A 342 11.78 -6.75 12.75
CA SER A 342 11.25 -8.11 12.54
C SER A 342 11.86 -8.77 11.31
N GLY A 343 11.58 -10.06 11.13
CA GLY A 343 12.14 -10.84 10.03
C GLY A 343 13.62 -11.12 10.25
N GLN A 344 14.47 -10.61 9.35
CA GLN A 344 15.92 -10.76 9.46
C GLN A 344 16.56 -9.78 10.48
N ASP A 345 15.81 -8.74 10.88
CA ASP A 345 16.25 -7.76 11.86
C ASP A 345 15.65 -8.08 13.23
N SER A 346 16.42 -7.86 14.30
CA SER A 346 15.98 -8.08 15.69
C SER A 346 15.88 -6.78 16.51
N ASP A 347 16.30 -5.67 15.93
CA ASP A 347 16.31 -4.33 16.51
C ASP A 347 16.07 -3.26 15.43
N TYR A 348 16.21 -1.98 15.76
CA TYR A 348 15.98 -0.86 14.84
C TYR A 348 17.27 -0.35 14.17
N THR A 349 18.37 -1.11 14.17
CA THR A 349 19.65 -0.69 13.58
C THR A 349 19.51 -0.31 12.10
N GLY A 350 18.73 -1.08 11.33
CA GLY A 350 18.45 -0.78 9.93
C GLY A 350 17.66 0.52 9.76
N PHE A 351 16.62 0.72 10.58
CA PHE A 351 15.83 1.96 10.57
C PHE A 351 16.68 3.18 10.94
N ASP A 352 17.48 3.05 11.99
CA ASP A 352 18.39 4.09 12.49
C ASP A 352 19.42 4.50 11.43
N PHE A 353 20.08 3.53 10.79
CA PHE A 353 21.02 3.79 9.69
C PHE A 353 20.36 4.61 8.57
N TRP A 354 19.17 4.18 8.16
CA TRP A 354 18.45 4.79 7.05
C TRP A 354 17.93 6.18 7.39
N LEU A 355 17.44 6.38 8.61
CA LEU A 355 17.02 7.69 9.11
C LEU A 355 18.21 8.64 9.20
N GLY A 356 19.36 8.19 9.72
CA GLY A 356 20.60 8.95 9.77
C GLY A 356 21.07 9.38 8.38
N LYS A 357 21.12 8.45 7.42
CA LYS A 357 21.52 8.74 6.03
C LYS A 357 20.55 9.73 5.37
N LEU A 358 19.23 9.56 5.56
CA LEU A 358 18.23 10.46 4.98
C LEU A 358 18.34 11.88 5.57
N ASN A 359 18.55 12.00 6.88
CA ASN A 359 18.76 13.27 7.56
C ASN A 359 20.04 13.98 7.08
N GLN A 360 21.14 13.24 6.87
CA GLN A 360 22.39 13.78 6.34
C GLN A 360 22.19 14.47 4.98
N PHE A 361 21.26 13.97 4.16
CA PHE A 361 20.95 14.54 2.85
C PHE A 361 19.67 15.40 2.85
N ASN A 362 19.24 15.91 4.01
CA ASN A 362 18.07 16.79 4.15
C ASN A 362 16.79 16.20 3.54
N GLY A 363 16.54 14.90 3.70
CA GLY A 363 15.36 14.23 3.13
C GLY A 363 15.49 13.86 1.65
N ASN A 364 16.63 14.12 1.00
CA ASN A 364 16.83 13.75 -0.40
C ASN A 364 17.06 12.24 -0.55
N PHE A 365 16.01 11.51 -0.92
CA PHE A 365 16.05 10.05 -1.08
C PHE A 365 16.97 9.56 -2.20
N ILE A 366 17.29 10.41 -3.19
CA ILE A 366 18.20 10.09 -4.30
C ILE A 366 19.63 10.06 -3.76
N ASN A 367 20.05 11.13 -3.10
CA ASN A 367 21.40 11.23 -2.51
C ASN A 367 21.59 10.23 -1.36
N ALA A 368 20.52 9.96 -0.60
CA ALA A 368 20.51 8.90 0.40
C ALA A 368 20.46 7.49 -0.22
N GLU A 369 20.22 7.35 -1.53
CA GLU A 369 20.03 6.09 -2.26
C GLU A 369 18.98 5.17 -1.63
N MET A 370 18.05 5.72 -0.87
CA MET A 370 17.16 4.96 -0.02
C MET A 370 16.24 4.08 -0.85
N VAL A 371 15.43 4.69 -1.73
CA VAL A 371 14.49 3.93 -2.57
C VAL A 371 15.23 2.92 -3.44
N LYS A 372 16.38 3.31 -4.02
CA LYS A 372 17.26 2.42 -4.78
C LYS A 372 17.63 1.16 -3.99
N ALA A 373 18.07 1.31 -2.75
CA ALA A 373 18.50 0.18 -1.93
C ALA A 373 17.35 -0.79 -1.61
N PHE A 374 16.15 -0.27 -1.34
CA PHE A 374 14.99 -1.13 -1.05
C PHE A 374 14.48 -1.87 -2.30
N ILE A 375 14.31 -1.19 -3.45
CA ILE A 375 13.80 -1.82 -4.68
C ILE A 375 14.79 -2.79 -5.34
N SER A 376 16.09 -2.66 -5.05
CA SER A 376 17.12 -3.59 -5.52
C SER A 376 17.46 -4.69 -4.50
N SER A 377 16.95 -4.57 -3.26
CA SER A 377 17.25 -5.53 -2.20
C SER A 377 16.80 -6.94 -2.57
N ALA A 378 17.58 -7.94 -2.15
CA ALA A 378 17.23 -9.33 -2.34
C ALA A 378 15.90 -9.68 -1.65
N GLU A 379 15.61 -9.04 -0.52
CA GLU A 379 14.35 -9.23 0.22
C GLU A 379 13.14 -8.77 -0.58
N TYR A 380 13.16 -7.55 -1.13
CA TYR A 380 12.09 -7.06 -2.00
C TYR A 380 11.94 -7.95 -3.24
N ARG A 381 13.04 -8.24 -3.93
CA ARG A 381 13.00 -9.03 -5.18
C ARG A 381 12.48 -10.45 -4.96
N ARG A 382 12.79 -11.09 -3.83
CA ARG A 382 12.31 -12.44 -3.47
C ARG A 382 10.80 -12.54 -3.37
N ARG A 383 10.08 -11.45 -3.08
CA ARG A 383 8.61 -11.44 -3.06
C ARG A 383 7.99 -11.83 -4.40
N PHE A 384 8.73 -11.62 -5.48
CA PHE A 384 8.23 -11.76 -6.84
C PHE A 384 9.03 -12.79 -7.65
N GLN A 385 10.06 -13.40 -7.05
CA GLN A 385 10.85 -14.39 -7.74
C GLN A 385 9.95 -15.52 -8.28
N PRO A 386 10.22 -16.01 -9.49
CA PRO A 386 9.58 -17.21 -10.00
C PRO A 386 9.91 -18.43 -9.13
#